data_AF-A0A1Y2G7L7-F1
#
_entry.id   AF-A0A1Y2G7L7-F1
#
_cell.length_a   1.000
_cell.length_b   1.000
_cell.length_c   1.000
_cell.angle_alpha   90.00
_cell.angle_beta   90.00
_cell.angle_gamma   90.00
#
_symmetry.space_group_name_H-M   'P 1'
#
loop_
_entity.id
_entity.type
_entity.pdbx_description
1 polymer ?
#
loop_
_entity_poly.entity_id
_entity_poly.type
_entity_poly.pdbx_seq_one_letter_code
_entity_poly.pdbx_strand_id
1 'polypeptide(L)' 'MAKKNKKKVVRPWCWYCERDFEDEKVLISHQRAKHFKCSHCSKKLNTAGGMAVHVLQVHK' A
#
# COMPACT_ATOMS: atom_id res chain seq x y z
N MET A 1 14.88 -27.18 28.54
CA MET A 1 15.14 -26.99 27.10
C MET A 1 14.09 -26.04 26.52
N ALA A 2 14.38 -24.74 26.42
CA ALA A 2 13.43 -23.74 25.95
C ALA A 2 13.36 -23.75 24.41
N LYS A 3 12.27 -24.31 23.85
CA LYS A 3 11.96 -24.23 22.42
C LYS A 3 11.60 -22.77 22.10
N LYS A 4 12.60 -22.00 21.65
CA LYS A 4 12.43 -20.62 21.17
C LYS A 4 11.50 -20.66 19.94
N ASN A 5 10.24 -20.30 20.15
CA ASN A 5 9.23 -20.21 19.11
C ASN A 5 9.66 -19.15 18.09
N LYS A 6 10.18 -19.57 16.93
CA LYS A 6 10.51 -18.69 15.81
C LYS A 6 9.20 -18.12 15.27
N LYS A 7 8.75 -16.99 15.81
CA LYS A 7 7.66 -16.20 15.21
C LYS A 7 8.05 -15.96 13.75
N LYS A 8 7.29 -16.52 12.81
CA LYS A 8 7.44 -16.21 11.39
C LYS A 8 7.21 -14.71 11.26
N VAL A 9 8.29 -13.95 11.06
CA VAL A 9 8.20 -12.52 10.78
C VAL A 9 7.52 -12.41 9.43
N VAL A 10 6.24 -12.05 9.43
CA VAL A 10 5.55 -11.69 8.20
C VAL A 10 6.30 -10.49 7.66
N ARG A 11 6.89 -10.61 6.47
CA ARG A 11 7.50 -9.50 5.74
C ARG A 11 6.51 -9.05 4.68
N PRO A 12 5.53 -8.20 5.03
CA PRO A 12 4.63 -7.63 4.04
C PRO A 12 5.43 -6.81 3.03
N TRP A 13 4.98 -6.82 1.78
CA TRP A 13 5.67 -6.13 0.68
C TRP A 13 4.66 -5.43 -0.22
N CYS A 14 5.09 -4.36 -0.88
CA CYS A 14 4.23 -3.57 -1.74
C CYS A 14 4.30 -4.06 -3.19
N TRP A 15 3.18 -4.49 -3.76
CA TRP A 15 3.10 -4.91 -5.15
C TRP A 15 3.44 -3.79 -6.16
N TYR A 16 3.23 -2.52 -5.79
CA TYR A 16 3.41 -1.39 -6.70
C TYR A 16 4.86 -0.88 -6.80
N CYS A 17 5.70 -1.14 -5.80
CA CYS A 17 7.09 -0.67 -5.78
C CYS A 17 8.08 -1.69 -5.23
N GLU A 18 7.62 -2.93 -5.01
CA GLU A 18 8.40 -4.10 -4.60
C GLU A 18 9.19 -3.92 -3.30
N ARG A 19 8.81 -2.93 -2.48
CA ARG A 19 9.45 -2.67 -1.18
C ARG A 19 8.91 -3.59 -0.10
N ASP A 20 9.80 -4.15 0.71
CA ASP A 20 9.48 -4.84 1.94
C ASP A 20 9.24 -3.86 3.10
N PHE A 21 8.39 -4.29 4.02
CA PHE A 21 8.02 -3.56 5.22
C PHE A 21 8.05 -4.49 6.42
N GLU A 22 8.25 -3.91 7.59
CA GLU A 22 8.29 -4.65 8.86
C GLU A 22 6.88 -5.01 9.37
N ASP A 23 5.88 -4.21 9.02
CA ASP A 23 4.50 -4.36 9.48
C ASP A 23 3.50 -4.03 8.36
N GLU A 24 2.36 -4.71 8.37
CA GLU A 24 1.27 -4.51 7.42
C GLU A 24 0.70 -3.10 7.54
N LYS A 25 0.65 -2.53 8.75
CA LYS A 25 0.22 -1.14 8.97
C LYS A 25 1.13 -0.15 8.24
N VAL A 26 2.43 -0.40 8.23
CA VAL A 26 3.41 0.46 7.54
C VAL A 26 3.23 0.30 6.03
N LEU A 27 3.03 -0.93 5.54
CA LEU A 27 2.71 -1.18 4.13
C LEU A 27 1.42 -0.45 3.69
N ILE A 28 0.34 -0.54 4.48
CA ILE A 28 -0.93 0.10 4.17
C ILE A 28 -0.77 1.64 4.15
N SER A 29 -0.07 2.20 5.15
CA SER A 29 0.23 3.63 5.19
C SER A 29 1.04 4.07 3.96
N HIS A 30 2.04 3.29 3.59
CA HIS A 30 2.85 3.51 2.39
C HIS A 30 1.98 3.50 1.12
N GLN A 31 1.10 2.51 0.95
CA GLN A 31 0.20 2.42 -0.20
C GLN A 31 -0.71 3.65 -0.30
N ARG A 32 -1.31 4.07 0.81
CA ARG A 32 -2.18 5.27 0.86
C ARG A 32 -1.42 6.56 0.55
N ALA A 33 -0.20 6.70 1.05
CA ALA A 33 0.59 7.92 0.88
C ALA A 33 1.23 8.04 -0.51
N LYS A 34 1.78 6.95 -1.05
CA LYS A 34 2.51 6.95 -2.32
C LYS A 34 1.66 6.55 -3.52
N HIS A 35 0.86 5.49 -3.40
CA HIS A 35 0.18 4.89 -4.53
C HIS A 35 -1.25 5.39 -4.70
N PHE A 36 -1.88 5.85 -3.60
CA PHE A 36 -3.24 6.37 -3.66
C PHE A 36 -3.36 7.89 -3.78
N LYS A 37 -2.42 8.50 -4.51
CA LYS A 37 -2.48 9.90 -4.92
C LYS A 37 -2.69 9.95 -6.43
N CYS A 38 -3.68 10.71 -6.89
CA CYS A 38 -3.86 10.95 -8.32
C CYS A 38 -2.64 11.70 -8.90
N SER A 39 -2.22 11.33 -10.10
CA SER A 39 -1.13 12.00 -10.83
C SER A 39 -1.58 13.32 -11.46
N HIS A 40 -2.86 13.42 -11.83
CA HIS A 40 -3.43 14.58 -12.54
C HIS A 40 -3.98 15.65 -11.58
N CYS A 41 -4.33 15.27 -10.35
CA CYS A 41 -4.77 16.22 -9.34
C CYS A 41 -4.27 15.83 -7.94
N SER A 42 -4.36 16.75 -6.98
CA SER A 42 -3.95 16.50 -5.60
C SER A 42 -4.95 15.66 -4.79
N LYS A 43 -5.93 15.01 -5.43
CA LYS A 43 -6.92 14.17 -4.74
C LYS A 43 -6.26 12.87 -4.25
N LYS A 44 -6.55 12.54 -2.99
CA LYS A 44 -6.14 11.28 -2.34
C LYS A 44 -7.37 10.40 -2.18
N LEU A 45 -7.24 9.14 -2.57
CA LEU A 45 -8.29 8.12 -2.48
C LEU A 45 -7.82 7.03 -1.50
N ASN A 46 -8.75 6.22 -1.02
CA ASN A 46 -8.43 5.18 -0.03
C ASN A 46 -8.36 3.76 -0.62
N THR A 47 -8.72 3.60 -1.89
CA THR A 47 -8.79 2.30 -2.57
C THR A 47 -8.23 2.39 -3.99
N ALA A 48 -7.60 1.30 -4.44
CA ALA A 48 -7.07 1.19 -5.81
C ALA A 48 -8.18 1.29 -6.86
N GLY A 49 -9.34 0.64 -6.62
CA GLY A 49 -10.50 0.74 -7.51
C GLY A 49 -11.04 2.17 -7.63
N GLY A 50 -11.08 2.90 -6.50
CA GLY A 50 -11.45 4.31 -6.50
C GLY A 50 -10.46 5.18 -7.28
N MET A 51 -9.16 4.85 -7.27
CA MET A 51 -8.16 5.52 -8.12
C MET A 51 -8.45 5.34 -9.60
N ALA A 52 -8.68 4.09 -10.01
CA ALA A 52 -8.87 3.76 -11.41
C ALA A 52 -10.11 4.48 -11.97
N VAL A 53 -11.23 4.41 -11.25
CA VAL A 53 -12.45 5.13 -11.62
C VAL A 53 -12.25 6.64 -11.61
N HIS A 54 -11.56 7.19 -10.61
CA HIS A 54 -11.29 8.63 -10.53
C HIS A 54 -10.50 9.13 -11.74
N VAL A 55 -9.40 8.46 -12.10
CA VAL A 55 -8.59 8.86 -13.26
C VAL A 55 -9.40 8.74 -14.54
N LEU A 56 -10.13 7.64 -14.74
CA LEU A 56 -10.94 7.40 -15.93
C LEU A 56 -12.10 8.39 -16.11
N GLN A 57 -12.73 8.83 -15.01
CA GLN A 57 -13.93 9.68 -15.05
C GLN A 57 -13.60 11.18 -14.96
N VAL A 58 -12.60 11.57 -14.16
CA VAL A 58 -12.31 12.98 -13.87
C VAL A 58 -11.24 13.55 -14.79
N HIS A 59 -10.31 12.72 -15.30
CA HIS A 59 -9.13 13.17 -16.03
C HIS A 59 -9.02 12.58 -17.44
N LYS A 60 -10.18 12.32 -18.07
CA LYS A 60 -10.28 11.80 -19.44
C LYS A 60 -9.54 12.68 -20.46
#